data_AF-A0A3C0FRK5-F1
#
_entry.id   AF-A0A3C0FRK5-F1
#
_cell.length_a   1.000
_cell.length_b   1.000
_cell.length_c   1.000
_cell.angle_alpha   90.00
_cell.angle_beta   90.00
_cell.angle_gamma   90.00
#
_symmetry.space_group_name_H-M   'P 1'
#
loop_
_entity.id
_entity.type
_entity.pdbx_description
1 polymer ?
#
loop_
_entity_poly.entity_id
_entity_poly.type
_entity_poly.pdbx_seq_one_letter_code
_entity_poly.pdbx_strand_id
1 'polypeptide(L)'
;HVHESPAVMTGPLLFLTVGAIFAGWFASDWFGVGDYEEMLSFWNGAIFMAEGHNALENAHHVPGWVVWAPFVAMLTGLSLAIVMYKLVPTLPRTLANTFNGVYRFALNKWYFDELYDKIFVKPAFALGYGFWKSGDGAVIDGCGPDGVAAVCRNIARRVSAIQSGFVYHYAFAMLIGIAALVSYTIWKMG
;
A
#
# COMPACT_ATOMS: atom_id res chain seq x y z
N HIS A 1 19.58 -29.80 -11.72
CA HIS A 1 20.39 -30.46 -10.67
C HIS A 1 20.00 -29.84 -9.35
N VAL A 2 19.40 -30.62 -8.46
CA VAL A 2 19.14 -30.19 -7.08
C VAL A 2 20.48 -30.26 -6.35
N HIS A 3 20.91 -29.16 -5.76
CA HIS A 3 22.10 -29.12 -4.91
C HIS A 3 21.68 -28.63 -3.53
N GLU A 4 22.44 -29.06 -2.52
CA GLU A 4 22.28 -28.55 -1.17
C GLU A 4 22.47 -27.03 -1.13
N SER A 5 21.85 -26.39 -0.16
CA SER A 5 22.03 -24.96 0.06
C SER A 5 23.47 -24.67 0.52
N PRO A 6 24.08 -23.55 0.08
CA PRO A 6 25.40 -23.14 0.54
C PRO A 6 25.50 -23.06 2.07
N ALA A 7 26.69 -23.25 2.62
CA ALA A 7 26.94 -23.24 4.07
C ALA A 7 26.48 -21.94 4.76
N VAL A 8 26.46 -20.81 4.03
CA VAL A 8 25.98 -19.52 4.53
C VAL A 8 24.47 -19.54 4.87
N MET A 9 23.69 -20.42 4.23
CA MET A 9 22.26 -20.63 4.53
C MET A 9 22.07 -21.78 5.53
N THR A 10 22.78 -22.89 5.33
CA THR A 10 22.63 -24.09 6.17
C THR A 10 23.13 -23.87 7.60
N GLY A 11 24.18 -23.07 7.80
CA GLY A 11 24.72 -22.74 9.12
C GLY A 11 23.70 -22.08 10.05
N PRO A 12 23.09 -20.95 9.65
CA PRO A 12 22.01 -20.31 10.42
C PRO A 12 20.80 -21.24 10.66
N LEU A 13 20.38 -22.02 9.65
CA LEU A 13 19.24 -22.93 9.80
C LEU A 13 19.51 -24.04 10.82
N LEU A 14 20.72 -24.62 10.83
CA LEU A 14 21.12 -25.61 11.82
C LEU A 14 21.14 -25.00 13.23
N PHE A 15 21.68 -23.79 13.37
CA PHE A 15 21.68 -23.08 14.66
C PHE A 15 20.24 -22.84 15.17
N LEU A 16 19.34 -22.37 14.30
CA LEU A 16 17.93 -22.20 14.64
C LEU A 16 17.23 -23.51 14.99
N THR A 17 17.58 -24.62 14.32
CA THR A 17 17.01 -25.94 14.59
C THR A 17 17.39 -26.43 15.98
N VAL A 18 18.66 -26.29 16.37
CA VAL A 18 19.12 -26.60 17.73
C VAL A 18 18.35 -25.75 18.75
N GLY A 19 18.21 -24.44 18.48
CA GLY A 19 17.41 -23.55 19.31
C GLY A 19 15.97 -24.03 19.45
N ALA A 20 15.29 -24.40 18.36
CA ALA A 20 13.90 -24.85 18.39
C ALA A 20 13.68 -26.14 19.20
N ILE A 21 14.65 -27.07 19.19
CA ILE A 21 14.58 -28.32 19.97
C ILE A 21 14.68 -28.04 21.47
N PHE A 22 15.59 -27.16 21.88
CA PHE A 22 15.92 -26.96 23.29
C PHE A 22 15.22 -25.75 23.94
N ALA A 23 14.71 -24.80 23.15
CA ALA A 23 14.10 -23.58 23.68
C ALA A 23 12.96 -23.87 24.65
N GLY A 24 12.12 -24.86 24.38
CA GLY A 24 11.02 -25.22 25.29
C GLY A 24 11.50 -25.73 26.66
N TRP A 25 12.60 -26.48 26.70
CA TRP A 25 13.15 -27.02 27.95
C TRP A 25 13.86 -25.94 28.77
N PHE A 26 14.64 -25.06 28.14
CA PHE A 26 15.30 -23.98 28.89
C PHE A 26 14.35 -22.85 29.28
N ALA A 27 13.36 -22.55 28.44
CA ALA A 27 12.49 -21.41 28.66
C ALA A 27 11.29 -21.75 29.57
N SER A 28 10.93 -23.02 29.75
CA SER A 28 9.81 -23.40 30.65
C SER A 28 9.98 -22.78 32.03
N ASP A 29 11.19 -22.88 32.59
CA ASP A 29 11.50 -22.42 33.94
C ASP A 29 11.58 -20.88 33.97
N TRP A 30 12.06 -20.26 32.89
CA TRP A 30 12.11 -18.79 32.79
C TRP A 30 10.72 -18.15 32.69
N PHE A 31 9.77 -18.86 32.08
CA PHE A 31 8.38 -18.42 31.94
C PHE A 31 7.50 -18.82 33.15
N GLY A 32 8.06 -19.47 34.18
CA GLY A 32 7.32 -19.93 35.36
C GLY A 32 6.31 -21.05 35.05
N VAL A 33 6.56 -21.86 34.01
CA VAL A 33 5.64 -22.91 33.59
C VAL A 33 5.61 -24.01 34.65
N GLY A 34 4.52 -24.06 35.43
CA GLY A 34 4.33 -25.06 36.50
C GLY A 34 4.10 -24.44 37.88
N ASP A 35 4.44 -23.16 38.06
CA ASP A 35 4.18 -22.40 39.27
C ASP A 35 3.40 -21.11 38.94
N TYR A 36 2.22 -20.97 39.54
CA TYR A 36 1.32 -19.85 39.32
C TYR A 36 1.95 -18.50 39.73
N GLU A 37 2.70 -18.45 40.84
CA GLU A 37 3.27 -17.21 41.35
C GLU A 37 4.43 -16.73 40.49
N GLU A 38 5.30 -17.64 40.05
CA GLU A 38 6.41 -17.33 39.16
C GLU A 38 5.92 -16.86 37.78
N MET A 39 4.86 -17.50 37.27
CA MET A 39 4.25 -17.11 36.01
C MET A 39 3.66 -15.69 36.08
N LEU A 40 2.92 -15.36 37.14
CA LEU A 40 2.39 -14.01 37.33
C LEU A 40 3.49 -12.95 37.46
N SER A 41 4.57 -13.29 38.19
CA SER A 41 5.74 -12.42 38.35
C SER A 41 6.41 -12.14 37.00
N PHE A 42 6.60 -13.17 36.17
CA PHE A 42 7.17 -13.04 34.83
C PHE A 42 6.34 -12.10 33.93
N TRP A 43 5.02 -12.30 33.89
CA TRP A 43 4.14 -11.53 33.01
C TRP A 43 3.83 -10.12 33.54
N ASN A 44 4.12 -9.83 34.81
CA ASN A 44 4.06 -8.50 35.42
C ASN A 44 2.80 -7.69 35.03
N GLY A 45 1.62 -8.31 35.13
CA GLY A 45 0.34 -7.68 34.81
C GLY A 45 -0.03 -7.59 33.33
N ALA A 46 0.78 -8.12 32.41
CA ALA A 46 0.43 -8.22 30.98
C ALA A 46 -0.75 -9.17 30.73
N ILE A 47 -0.89 -10.21 31.56
CA ILE A 47 -2.06 -11.09 31.57
C ILE A 47 -3.03 -10.53 32.60
N PHE A 48 -4.02 -9.76 32.12
CA PHE A 48 -5.07 -9.24 32.98
C PHE A 48 -6.04 -10.35 33.38
N MET A 49 -6.23 -10.53 34.69
CA MET A 49 -7.20 -11.44 35.26
C MET A 49 -8.21 -10.63 36.05
N ALA A 50 -9.48 -10.71 35.67
CA ALA A 50 -10.56 -10.06 36.40
C ALA A 50 -10.70 -10.65 37.82
N GLU A 51 -11.13 -9.83 38.78
CA GLU A 51 -11.35 -10.29 40.16
C GLU A 51 -12.33 -11.48 40.20
N GLY A 52 -11.93 -12.56 40.87
CA GLY A 52 -12.69 -13.81 40.96
C GLY A 52 -12.55 -14.76 39.76
N HIS A 53 -11.71 -14.44 38.76
CA HIS A 53 -11.49 -15.29 37.59
C HIS A 53 -10.18 -16.08 37.71
N ASN A 54 -10.25 -17.32 38.22
CA ASN A 54 -9.07 -18.17 38.47
C ASN A 54 -8.67 -19.01 37.24
N ALA A 55 -8.69 -18.45 36.03
CA ALA A 55 -8.45 -19.22 34.80
C ALA A 55 -7.03 -19.85 34.74
N LEU A 56 -6.03 -19.17 35.30
CA LEU A 56 -4.64 -19.64 35.36
C LEU A 56 -4.48 -20.82 36.32
N GLU A 57 -5.06 -20.71 37.52
CA GLU A 57 -5.08 -21.78 38.51
C GLU A 57 -5.85 -23.00 37.99
N ASN A 58 -7.00 -22.77 37.34
CA ASN A 58 -7.82 -23.82 36.73
C ASN A 58 -7.13 -24.48 35.52
N ALA A 59 -6.17 -23.82 34.87
CA ALA A 59 -5.45 -24.39 33.73
C ALA A 59 -4.62 -25.63 34.14
N HIS A 60 -4.16 -25.70 35.39
CA HIS A 60 -3.46 -26.88 35.92
C HIS A 60 -4.40 -28.03 36.29
N HIS A 61 -5.69 -27.75 36.43
CA HIS A 61 -6.72 -28.71 36.84
C HIS A 61 -7.52 -29.26 35.64
N VAL A 62 -7.12 -28.94 34.41
CA VAL A 62 -7.83 -29.44 33.23
C VAL A 62 -7.69 -30.96 33.12
N PRO A 63 -8.75 -31.66 32.68
CA PRO A 63 -8.68 -33.10 32.45
C PRO A 63 -7.57 -33.45 31.47
N GLY A 64 -6.86 -34.56 31.70
CA GLY A 64 -5.72 -34.96 30.88
C GLY A 64 -6.00 -35.11 29.39
N TRP A 65 -7.24 -35.42 28.99
CA TRP A 65 -7.60 -35.48 27.57
C TRP A 65 -7.52 -34.11 26.87
N VAL A 66 -7.75 -33.01 27.60
CA VAL A 66 -7.62 -31.64 27.08
C VAL A 66 -6.15 -31.33 26.78
N VAL A 67 -5.24 -31.79 27.65
CA VAL A 67 -3.79 -31.65 27.46
C VAL A 67 -3.32 -32.38 26.19
N TRP A 68 -3.88 -33.57 25.92
CA TRP A 68 -3.56 -34.35 24.72
C TRP A 68 -4.28 -33.90 23.45
N ALA A 69 -5.36 -33.13 23.56
CA ALA A 69 -6.19 -32.74 22.43
C ALA A 69 -5.43 -32.01 21.31
N PRO A 70 -4.53 -31.03 21.58
CA PRO A 70 -3.74 -30.38 20.54
C PRO A 70 -2.81 -31.35 19.80
N PHE A 71 -2.22 -32.31 20.51
CA PHE A 71 -1.35 -33.32 19.91
C PHE A 71 -2.13 -34.25 18.97
N VAL A 72 -3.31 -34.70 19.40
CA VAL A 72 -4.22 -35.51 18.55
C VAL A 72 -4.71 -34.69 17.35
N ALA A 73 -5.05 -33.42 17.53
CA ALA A 73 -5.44 -32.52 16.44
C ALA A 73 -4.29 -32.35 15.41
N MET A 74 -3.05 -32.22 15.88
CA MET A 74 -1.88 -32.17 15.02
C MET A 74 -1.69 -33.48 14.24
N LEU A 75 -1.78 -34.64 14.91
CA LEU A 75 -1.61 -35.94 14.25
C LEU A 75 -2.69 -36.21 13.20
N THR A 76 -3.94 -35.87 13.51
CA THR A 76 -5.06 -36.01 12.59
C THR A 76 -4.92 -35.08 11.39
N GLY A 77 -4.54 -33.81 11.60
CA GLY A 77 -4.25 -32.86 10.53
C GLY A 77 -3.08 -33.30 9.63
N LEU A 78 -1.99 -33.79 10.22
CA LEU A 78 -0.85 -34.33 9.47
C LEU A 78 -1.24 -35.55 8.64
N SER A 79 -1.97 -36.50 9.23
CA SER A 79 -2.44 -37.70 8.55
C SER A 79 -3.35 -37.34 7.38
N LEU A 80 -4.28 -36.39 7.59
CA LEU A 80 -5.15 -35.88 6.54
C LEU A 80 -4.34 -35.22 5.40
N ALA A 81 -3.33 -34.41 5.73
CA ALA A 81 -2.48 -33.78 4.74
C ALA A 81 -1.70 -34.82 3.92
N ILE A 82 -1.14 -35.86 4.56
CA ILE A 82 -0.46 -36.96 3.86
C ILE A 82 -1.43 -37.66 2.89
N VAL A 83 -2.64 -37.96 3.34
CA VAL A 83 -3.66 -38.58 2.48
C VAL A 83 -3.99 -37.69 1.29
N MET A 84 -4.24 -36.40 1.53
CA MET A 84 -4.68 -35.45 0.50
C MET A 84 -3.59 -35.07 -0.50
N TYR A 85 -2.33 -34.98 -0.09
CA TYR A 85 -1.25 -34.46 -0.94
C TYR A 85 -0.24 -35.51 -1.40
N LYS A 86 -0.09 -36.62 -0.68
CA LYS A 86 0.85 -37.70 -1.04
C LYS A 86 0.15 -38.94 -1.56
N LEU A 87 -0.90 -39.43 -0.89
CA LEU A 87 -1.56 -40.69 -1.25
C LEU A 87 -2.61 -40.52 -2.35
N VAL A 88 -3.47 -39.51 -2.25
CA VAL A 88 -4.61 -39.28 -3.15
C VAL A 88 -4.71 -37.80 -3.53
N PRO A 89 -3.83 -37.32 -4.44
CA PRO A 89 -3.74 -35.90 -4.82
C PRO A 89 -4.96 -35.36 -5.59
N THR A 90 -5.94 -36.22 -5.93
CA THR A 90 -7.20 -35.82 -6.55
C THR A 90 -8.23 -35.28 -5.55
N LEU A 91 -8.07 -35.59 -4.24
CA LEU A 91 -9.01 -35.17 -3.19
C LEU A 91 -9.05 -33.64 -2.98
N PRO A 92 -7.92 -32.91 -2.88
CA PRO A 92 -7.97 -31.44 -2.77
C PRO A 92 -8.70 -30.79 -3.94
N ARG A 93 -8.51 -31.31 -5.15
CA ARG A 93 -9.12 -30.75 -6.37
C ARG A 93 -10.63 -30.96 -6.38
N THR A 94 -11.09 -32.13 -6.01
CA THR A 94 -12.53 -32.44 -5.93
C THR A 94 -13.21 -31.64 -4.82
N LEU A 95 -12.59 -31.50 -3.66
CA LEU A 95 -13.08 -30.64 -2.58
C LEU A 95 -13.14 -29.16 -2.99
N ALA A 96 -12.10 -28.65 -3.66
CA ALA A 96 -12.08 -27.27 -4.15
C ALA A 96 -13.17 -26.99 -5.21
N ASN A 97 -13.47 -27.97 -6.07
CA ASN A 97 -14.56 -27.86 -7.03
C ASN A 97 -15.94 -27.91 -6.37
N THR A 98 -16.09 -28.75 -5.33
CA THR A 98 -17.36 -28.90 -4.59
C THR A 98 -17.66 -27.66 -3.74
N PHE A 99 -16.67 -27.17 -3.00
CA PHE A 99 -16.77 -26.00 -2.13
C PHE A 99 -16.10 -24.78 -2.74
N ASN A 100 -16.41 -24.49 -4.01
CA ASN A 100 -15.72 -23.44 -4.76
C ASN A 100 -15.78 -22.06 -4.09
N GLY A 101 -16.91 -21.70 -3.47
CA GLY A 101 -17.04 -20.42 -2.76
C GLY A 101 -16.08 -20.30 -1.58
N VAL A 102 -16.07 -21.29 -0.68
CA VAL A 102 -15.18 -21.33 0.50
C VAL A 102 -13.71 -21.42 0.05
N TYR A 103 -13.44 -22.24 -0.96
CA TYR A 103 -12.11 -22.35 -1.55
C TYR A 103 -11.62 -21.01 -2.10
N ARG A 104 -12.45 -20.30 -2.88
CA ARG A 104 -12.08 -18.97 -3.42
C ARG A 104 -11.92 -17.93 -2.32
N PHE A 105 -12.71 -18.00 -1.25
CA PHE A 105 -12.55 -17.14 -0.10
C PHE A 105 -11.19 -17.34 0.59
N ALA A 106 -10.81 -18.59 0.87
CA ALA A 106 -9.51 -18.91 1.46
C ALA A 106 -8.34 -18.63 0.50
N LEU A 107 -8.52 -18.94 -0.79
CA LEU A 107 -7.51 -18.73 -1.84
C LEU A 107 -7.19 -17.24 -2.03
N ASN A 108 -8.21 -16.38 -2.05
CA ASN A 108 -8.04 -14.93 -2.20
C ASN A 108 -7.81 -14.23 -0.85
N LYS A 109 -7.27 -14.93 0.16
CA LYS A 109 -6.91 -14.34 1.46
C LYS A 109 -8.04 -13.49 2.05
N TRP A 110 -9.27 -14.00 1.95
CA TRP A 110 -10.50 -13.36 2.45
C TRP A 110 -10.88 -12.06 1.73
N TYR A 111 -10.31 -11.80 0.55
CA TYR A 111 -10.53 -10.61 -0.27
C TYR A 111 -10.15 -9.28 0.41
N PHE A 112 -9.35 -9.32 1.46
CA PHE A 112 -8.98 -8.12 2.21
C PHE A 112 -8.07 -7.20 1.39
N ASP A 113 -7.15 -7.78 0.62
CA ASP A 113 -6.24 -7.04 -0.25
C ASP A 113 -7.00 -6.28 -1.34
N GLU A 114 -7.99 -6.91 -1.99
CA GLU A 114 -8.81 -6.31 -3.04
C GLU A 114 -9.76 -5.25 -2.50
N LEU A 115 -10.30 -5.47 -1.29
CA LEU A 115 -11.11 -4.49 -0.60
C LEU A 115 -10.27 -3.25 -0.27
N TYR A 116 -9.06 -3.45 0.27
CA TYR A 116 -8.14 -2.37 0.60
C TYR A 116 -7.71 -1.59 -0.67
N ASP A 117 -7.38 -2.31 -1.74
CA ASP A 117 -7.04 -1.71 -3.03
C ASP A 117 -8.18 -0.84 -3.58
N LYS A 118 -9.41 -1.36 -3.51
CA LYS A 118 -10.60 -0.67 -4.03
C LYS A 118 -11.02 0.53 -3.19
N ILE A 119 -10.92 0.45 -1.87
CA ILE A 119 -11.40 1.50 -0.95
C ILE A 119 -10.34 2.56 -0.71
N PHE A 120 -9.07 2.19 -0.56
CA PHE A 120 -8.03 3.12 -0.16
C PHE A 120 -7.07 3.45 -1.31
N VAL A 121 -6.52 2.42 -1.97
CA VAL A 121 -5.42 2.61 -2.93
C VAL A 121 -5.91 3.34 -4.19
N LYS A 122 -6.90 2.79 -4.89
CA LYS A 122 -7.42 3.38 -6.14
C LYS A 122 -7.98 4.79 -5.95
N PRO A 123 -8.79 5.09 -4.92
CA PRO A 123 -9.26 6.44 -4.68
C PRO A 123 -8.11 7.40 -4.35
N ALA A 124 -7.11 7.00 -3.57
CA ALA A 124 -5.95 7.83 -3.30
C ALA A 124 -5.17 8.17 -4.59
N PHE A 125 -4.97 7.19 -5.48
CA PHE A 125 -4.36 7.43 -6.80
C PHE A 125 -5.21 8.36 -7.67
N ALA A 126 -6.54 8.17 -7.70
CA ALA A 126 -7.44 9.01 -8.48
C ALA A 126 -7.44 10.46 -7.98
N LEU A 127 -7.46 10.67 -6.67
CA LEU A 127 -7.33 11.99 -6.06
C LEU A 127 -5.98 12.63 -6.37
N GLY A 128 -4.88 11.89 -6.21
CA GLY A 128 -3.54 12.35 -6.56
C GLY A 128 -3.41 12.75 -8.03
N TYR A 129 -3.94 11.94 -8.94
CA TYR A 129 -3.98 12.25 -10.38
C TYR A 129 -4.84 13.49 -10.67
N GLY A 130 -5.98 13.62 -10.01
CA GLY A 130 -6.86 14.78 -10.11
C GLY A 130 -6.16 16.07 -9.71
N PHE A 131 -5.44 16.08 -8.58
CA PHE A 131 -4.65 17.23 -8.14
C PHE A 131 -3.48 17.54 -9.06
N TRP A 132 -2.79 16.53 -9.57
CA TRP A 132 -1.67 16.74 -10.49
C TRP A 132 -2.13 17.34 -11.83
N LYS A 133 -3.14 16.75 -12.48
CA LYS A 133 -3.61 17.25 -13.78
C LYS A 133 -4.40 18.55 -13.69
N SER A 134 -5.26 18.68 -12.70
CA SER A 134 -6.14 19.86 -12.58
C SER A 134 -5.46 21.01 -11.84
N GLY A 135 -4.61 20.72 -10.86
CA GLY A 135 -3.87 21.75 -10.13
C GLY A 135 -2.63 22.20 -10.88
N ASP A 136 -1.69 21.30 -11.10
CA ASP A 136 -0.37 21.66 -11.65
C ASP A 136 -0.46 21.95 -13.16
N GLY A 137 -0.86 20.95 -13.96
CA GLY A 137 -0.83 21.09 -15.42
C GLY A 137 -1.84 22.09 -16.01
N ALA A 138 -3.02 22.25 -15.42
CA ALA A 138 -4.06 23.13 -15.97
C ALA A 138 -4.00 24.56 -15.42
N VAL A 139 -3.73 24.73 -14.12
CA VAL A 139 -3.74 26.06 -13.49
C VAL A 139 -2.34 26.67 -13.48
N ILE A 140 -1.29 25.92 -13.15
CA ILE A 140 0.07 26.47 -13.06
C ILE A 140 0.68 26.65 -14.45
N ASP A 141 0.69 25.62 -15.30
CA ASP A 141 1.23 25.76 -16.66
C ASP A 141 0.28 26.57 -17.57
N GLY A 142 -1.02 26.31 -17.48
CA GLY A 142 -2.04 26.96 -18.31
C GLY A 142 -2.23 28.46 -18.03
N CYS A 143 -2.21 28.90 -16.76
CA CYS A 143 -2.28 30.33 -16.42
C CYS A 143 -0.92 30.98 -16.17
N GLY A 144 0.14 30.19 -16.05
CA GLY A 144 1.51 30.67 -15.81
C GLY A 144 2.28 30.91 -17.12
N PRO A 145 3.54 30.43 -17.22
CA PRO A 145 4.46 30.82 -18.29
C PRO A 145 3.93 30.55 -19.69
N ASP A 146 3.29 29.40 -19.92
CA ASP A 146 2.80 29.02 -21.24
C ASP A 146 1.55 29.79 -21.65
N GLY A 147 0.67 30.09 -20.70
CA GLY A 147 -0.48 30.97 -20.91
C GLY A 147 -0.05 32.38 -21.30
N VAL A 148 0.89 32.97 -20.55
CA VAL A 148 1.46 34.29 -20.85
C VAL A 148 2.17 34.28 -22.20
N ALA A 149 2.98 33.25 -22.48
CA ALA A 149 3.65 33.10 -23.77
C ALA A 149 2.66 32.96 -24.93
N ALA A 150 1.55 32.25 -24.75
CA ALA A 150 0.50 32.10 -25.77
C ALA A 150 -0.19 33.44 -26.08
N VAL A 151 -0.50 34.23 -25.06
CA VAL A 151 -1.07 35.58 -25.23
C VAL A 151 -0.08 36.49 -25.98
N CYS A 152 1.18 36.52 -25.54
CA CYS A 152 2.23 37.30 -26.20
C CYS A 152 2.41 36.90 -27.67
N ARG A 153 2.44 35.60 -27.99
CA ARG A 153 2.52 35.10 -29.37
C ARG A 153 1.31 35.52 -30.20
N ASN A 154 0.11 35.49 -29.64
CA ASN A 154 -1.11 35.91 -30.35
C ASN A 154 -1.11 37.41 -30.64
N ILE A 155 -0.67 38.24 -29.69
CA ILE A 155 -0.51 39.68 -29.90
C ILE A 155 0.53 39.93 -30.99
N ALA A 156 1.70 39.29 -30.90
CA ALA A 156 2.76 39.44 -31.89
C ALA A 156 2.30 39.06 -33.31
N ARG A 157 1.54 37.97 -33.48
CA ARG A 157 0.96 37.60 -34.78
C ARG A 157 0.00 38.65 -35.32
N ARG A 158 -0.87 39.20 -34.46
CA ARG A 158 -1.83 40.26 -34.85
C ARG A 158 -1.11 41.54 -35.26
N VAL A 159 -0.12 41.97 -34.47
CA VAL A 159 0.69 43.16 -34.78
C VAL A 159 1.51 42.95 -36.06
N SER A 160 2.07 41.76 -36.25
CA SER A 160 2.77 41.41 -37.49
C SER A 160 1.85 41.43 -38.71
N ALA A 161 0.57 41.05 -38.57
CA ALA A 161 -0.38 41.07 -39.68
C ALA A 161 -0.79 42.48 -40.11
N ILE A 162 -0.60 43.51 -39.26
CA ILE A 162 -0.84 44.92 -39.62
C ILE A 162 0.23 45.41 -40.61
N GLN A 163 1.39 44.77 -40.67
CA GLN A 163 2.44 45.07 -41.64
C GLN A 163 2.06 44.48 -43.02
N SER A 164 1.38 45.27 -43.85
CA SER A 164 0.87 44.81 -45.16
C SER A 164 1.90 44.80 -46.29
N GLY A 165 3.08 45.40 -46.09
CA GLY A 165 4.17 45.45 -47.09
C GLY A 165 3.95 46.46 -48.23
N PHE A 166 2.78 47.10 -48.32
CA PHE A 166 2.49 48.11 -49.34
C PHE A 166 2.89 49.52 -48.88
N VAL A 167 3.72 50.21 -49.68
CA VAL A 167 4.26 51.55 -49.36
C VAL A 167 3.16 52.58 -49.02
N TYR A 168 2.01 52.52 -49.70
CA TYR A 168 0.90 53.45 -49.48
C TYR A 168 0.30 53.36 -48.07
N HIS A 169 0.25 52.16 -47.46
CA HIS A 169 -0.25 51.98 -46.09
C HIS A 169 0.67 52.67 -45.07
N TYR A 170 1.98 52.62 -45.29
CA TYR A 170 2.97 53.29 -44.45
C TYR A 170 2.90 54.81 -44.56
N ALA A 171 2.78 55.33 -45.78
CA ALA A 171 2.64 56.77 -46.02
C ALA A 171 1.37 57.34 -45.33
N PHE A 172 0.25 56.60 -45.42
CA PHE A 172 -0.99 56.96 -44.75
C PHE A 172 -0.86 56.96 -43.21
N ALA A 173 -0.22 55.93 -42.65
CA ALA A 173 0.04 55.85 -41.21
C ALA A 173 0.95 57.00 -40.71
N MET A 174 1.97 57.38 -41.48
CA MET A 174 2.85 58.51 -41.14
C MET A 174 2.10 59.85 -41.12
N LEU A 175 1.24 60.10 -42.12
CA LEU A 175 0.41 61.31 -42.17
C LEU A 175 -0.52 61.42 -40.95
N ILE A 176 -1.19 60.33 -40.59
CA ILE A 176 -2.03 60.27 -39.38
C ILE A 176 -1.19 60.53 -38.13
N GLY A 177 -0.01 59.91 -38.03
CA GLY A 177 0.92 60.10 -36.90
C GLY A 177 1.35 61.56 -36.72
N ILE A 178 1.71 62.23 -37.81
CA ILE A 178 2.08 63.65 -37.80
C ILE A 178 0.88 64.52 -37.39
N ALA A 179 -0.29 64.30 -38.00
CA ALA A 179 -1.50 65.05 -37.68
C ALA A 179 -1.90 64.90 -36.21
N ALA A 180 -1.81 63.68 -35.66
CA ALA A 180 -2.09 63.40 -34.25
C ALA A 180 -1.10 64.06 -33.30
N LEU A 181 0.21 63.99 -33.61
CA LEU A 181 1.26 64.65 -32.82
C LEU A 181 1.07 66.17 -32.79
N VAL A 182 0.86 66.79 -33.95
CA VAL A 182 0.62 68.24 -34.06
C VAL A 182 -0.63 68.63 -33.27
N SER A 183 -1.73 67.90 -33.45
CA SER A 183 -2.98 68.15 -32.72
C SER A 183 -2.80 68.02 -31.20
N TYR A 184 -2.07 67.00 -30.73
CA TYR A 184 -1.77 66.82 -29.32
C TYR A 184 -0.89 67.96 -28.77
N THR A 185 0.13 68.39 -29.52
CA THR A 185 0.98 69.50 -29.09
C THR A 185 0.23 70.82 -29.01
N ILE A 186 -0.66 71.10 -29.96
CA ILE A 186 -1.53 72.28 -29.94
C ILE A 186 -2.48 72.22 -28.75
N TRP A 187 -3.11 71.06 -28.49
CA TRP A 187 -3.98 70.87 -27.33
C TRP A 187 -3.25 71.05 -26.00
N LYS A 188 -1.97 70.65 -25.90
CA LYS A 188 -1.16 70.83 -24.70
C LYS A 188 -0.66 72.27 -24.52
N MET A 189 -0.50 73.02 -25.62
CA MET A 189 0.00 74.40 -25.63
C MET A 189 -1.09 75.44 -25.47
N GLY A 190 -2.36 75.09 -25.70
CA GLY A 190 -3.54 75.89 -25.37
C GLY A 190 -4.06 75.58 -23.98
#